data_AF-A0A0D2D3Q6-F1
#
_entry.id   AF-A0A0D2D3Q6-F1
#
_cell.length_a   1.000
_cell.length_b   1.000
_cell.length_c   1.000
_cell.angle_alpha   90.00
_cell.angle_beta   90.00
_cell.angle_gamma   90.00
#
_symmetry.space_group_name_H-M   'P 1'
#
loop_
_entity.id
_entity.type
_entity.pdbx_description
1 polymer ?
#
loop_
_entity_poly.entity_id
_entity_poly.type
_entity_poly.pdbx_seq_one_letter_code
_entity_poly.pdbx_strand_id
1 'polypeptide(L)'
;MLSLQRHQQPFREAINAFNGDKILGSTAVGYAGMFNKSTRPGDIVVALFGGEYPFVLRPRQSLRVDVDLGDFELIGQCYIHGLMEEGQFDIKSSKHEAQWFELGGEYEVEHPFQPGGIVPSQ
;
A
#
# COMPACT_ATOMS: atom_id res chain seq x y z
N MET A 1 37.32 18.62 0.10
CA MET A 1 36.46 17.57 -0.47
C MET A 1 35.99 16.51 0.54
N LEU A 2 36.72 16.21 1.62
CA LEU A 2 36.30 15.26 2.66
C LEU A 2 35.12 15.72 3.56
N SER A 3 34.83 17.02 3.65
CA SER A 3 33.79 17.55 4.56
C SER A 3 32.36 17.41 4.03
N LEU A 4 32.16 17.52 2.71
CA LEU A 4 30.85 17.40 2.06
C LEU A 4 30.32 15.95 2.07
N GLN A 5 31.20 14.97 1.89
CA GLN A 5 30.81 13.56 1.90
C GLN A 5 30.30 13.10 3.27
N ARG A 6 30.86 13.64 4.37
CA ARG A 6 30.45 13.29 5.74
C ARG A 6 29.05 13.80 6.11
N HIS A 7 28.60 14.89 5.50
CA HIS A 7 27.25 15.45 5.71
C HIS A 7 26.16 14.76 4.87
N GLN A 8 26.54 14.03 3.81
CA GLN A 8 25.60 13.33 2.94
C GLN A 8 25.35 11.86 3.33
N GLN A 9 26.21 11.28 4.17
CA GLN A 9 26.07 9.87 4.57
C GLN A 9 24.77 9.56 5.32
N PRO A 10 24.37 10.32 6.37
CA PRO A 10 23.12 10.03 7.08
C PRO A 10 21.89 10.12 6.18
N PHE A 11 21.90 11.07 5.23
CA PHE A 11 20.83 11.24 4.26
C PHE A 11 20.72 10.06 3.29
N ARG A 12 21.87 9.57 2.78
CA ARG A 12 21.90 8.40 1.91
C ARG A 12 21.46 7.12 2.63
N GLU A 13 21.88 6.94 3.87
CA GLU A 13 21.47 5.82 4.71
C GLU A 13 19.97 5.85 4.98
N ALA A 14 19.42 7.03 5.32
CA ALA A 14 17.97 7.20 5.48
C ALA A 14 17.22 6.88 4.18
N ILE A 15 17.64 7.42 3.03
CA ILE A 15 17.01 7.11 1.74
C ILE A 15 17.02 5.61 1.46
N ASN A 16 18.15 4.94 1.70
CA ASN A 16 18.25 3.50 1.47
C ASN A 16 17.41 2.70 2.46
N ALA A 17 17.28 3.15 3.71
CA ALA A 17 16.45 2.48 4.72
C ALA A 17 14.95 2.63 4.41
N PHE A 18 14.50 3.80 3.98
CA PHE A 18 13.09 4.08 3.71
C PHE A 18 12.62 3.61 2.31
N ASN A 19 13.52 3.57 1.32
CA ASN A 19 13.19 3.22 -0.06
C ASN A 19 13.83 1.93 -0.55
N GLY A 20 14.59 1.23 0.31
CA GLY A 20 15.35 0.04 -0.08
C GLY A 20 14.48 -1.11 -0.60
N ASP A 21 13.20 -1.12 -0.25
CA ASP A 21 12.16 -2.07 -0.67
C ASP A 21 11.17 -1.47 -1.69
N LYS A 22 11.46 -0.28 -2.22
CA LYS A 22 10.59 0.42 -3.16
C LYS A 22 11.08 0.32 -4.60
N ILE A 23 10.16 0.43 -5.54
CA ILE A 23 10.39 0.51 -6.99
C ILE A 23 9.69 1.73 -7.57
N LEU A 24 10.25 2.30 -8.63
CA LEU A 24 9.56 3.29 -9.45
C LEU A 24 8.67 2.59 -10.47
N GLY A 25 7.50 3.15 -10.73
CA GLY A 25 6.58 2.63 -11.73
C GLY A 25 5.55 3.66 -12.16
N SER A 26 4.62 3.21 -13.00
CA SER A 26 3.46 3.99 -13.39
C SER A 26 2.18 3.15 -13.30
N THR A 27 1.07 3.83 -13.06
CA THR A 27 -0.28 3.26 -13.14
C THR A 27 -0.72 3.18 -14.60
N ALA A 28 -1.71 2.33 -14.90
CA ALA A 28 -2.25 2.18 -16.26
C ALA A 28 -2.86 3.47 -16.82
N VAL A 29 -3.30 4.38 -15.94
CA VAL A 29 -3.86 5.69 -16.31
C VAL A 29 -2.79 6.80 -16.41
N GLY A 30 -1.51 6.46 -16.27
CA GLY A 30 -0.39 7.38 -16.55
C GLY A 30 0.21 8.10 -15.36
N TYR A 31 -0.26 7.89 -14.12
CA TYR A 31 0.41 8.46 -12.94
C TYR A 31 1.72 7.74 -12.65
N ALA A 32 2.78 8.50 -12.35
CA ALA A 32 4.05 7.97 -11.86
C ALA A 32 4.05 7.85 -10.33
N GLY A 33 4.74 6.85 -9.80
CA GLY A 33 4.76 6.61 -8.36
C GLY A 33 5.91 5.74 -7.89
N MET A 34 5.94 5.56 -6.58
CA MET A 34 6.87 4.68 -5.87
C MET A 34 6.06 3.64 -5.10
N PHE A 35 6.37 2.37 -5.35
CA PHE A 35 5.59 1.20 -4.94
C PHE A 35 6.46 0.21 -4.17
N ASN A 36 5.86 -0.77 -3.51
CA ASN A 36 6.63 -1.87 -2.91
C ASN A 36 7.21 -2.78 -4.01
N LYS A 37 8.36 -3.40 -3.75
CA LYS A 37 9.00 -4.35 -4.69
C LYS A 37 8.12 -5.54 -5.08
N SER A 38 7.15 -5.88 -4.24
CA SER A 38 6.17 -6.95 -4.49
C SER A 38 5.02 -6.52 -5.40
N THR A 39 4.91 -5.22 -5.74
CA THR A 39 3.91 -4.70 -6.67
C THR A 39 4.12 -5.24 -8.08
N ARG A 40 3.03 -5.61 -8.75
CA ARG A 40 3.05 -6.18 -10.11
C ARG A 40 1.82 -5.75 -10.93
N PRO A 41 1.84 -5.94 -12.27
CA PRO A 41 0.67 -5.69 -13.10
C PRO A 41 -0.57 -6.44 -12.60
N GLY A 42 -1.71 -5.75 -12.56
CA GLY A 42 -2.98 -6.26 -12.02
C GLY A 42 -3.24 -5.87 -10.56
N ASP A 43 -2.23 -5.38 -9.84
CA ASP A 43 -2.45 -4.72 -8.55
C ASP A 43 -3.15 -3.36 -8.79
N ILE A 44 -3.98 -2.95 -7.82
CA ILE A 44 -4.75 -1.71 -7.87
C ILE A 44 -4.25 -0.72 -6.80
N VAL A 45 -4.27 0.56 -7.14
CA VAL A 45 -3.99 1.64 -6.20
C VAL A 45 -5.32 2.16 -5.65
N VAL A 46 -5.44 2.24 -4.34
CA VAL A 46 -6.64 2.72 -3.66
C VAL A 46 -6.28 3.76 -2.60
N ALA A 47 -7.19 4.68 -2.35
CA ALA A 47 -7.17 5.48 -1.13
C ALA A 47 -8.20 4.87 -0.16
N LEU A 48 -7.75 4.50 1.02
CA LEU A 48 -8.63 3.95 2.06
C LEU A 48 -9.13 5.10 2.95
N PHE A 49 -10.43 5.15 3.21
CA PHE A 49 -10.98 6.13 4.16
C PHE A 49 -10.34 5.96 5.53
N GLY A 50 -9.88 7.09 6.10
CA GLY A 50 -9.10 7.11 7.34
C GLY A 50 -7.60 6.92 7.18
N GLY A 51 -7.11 6.63 5.95
CA GLY A 51 -5.68 6.60 5.64
C GLY A 51 -5.18 7.94 5.10
N GLU A 52 -3.93 8.28 5.44
CA GLU A 52 -3.26 9.51 4.96
C GLU A 52 -2.51 9.30 3.61
N TYR A 53 -2.34 8.03 3.22
CA TYR A 53 -1.53 7.59 2.10
C TYR A 53 -2.32 6.63 1.20
N PRO A 54 -2.03 6.58 -0.11
CA PRO A 54 -2.58 5.55 -0.98
C PRO A 54 -1.91 4.19 -0.71
N PHE A 55 -2.65 3.13 -0.98
CA PHE A 55 -2.24 1.74 -0.79
C PHE A 55 -2.33 0.97 -2.09
N VAL A 56 -1.48 -0.04 -2.23
CA VAL A 56 -1.57 -1.05 -3.28
C VAL A 56 -2.30 -2.25 -2.70
N LEU A 57 -3.41 -2.62 -3.32
CA LEU A 57 -4.12 -3.86 -3.06
C LEU A 57 -3.99 -4.80 -4.25
N ARG A 58 -3.93 -6.09 -3.97
CA ARG A 58 -3.97 -7.13 -4.98
C ARG A 58 -5.31 -7.86 -4.89
N PRO A 59 -6.15 -7.80 -5.94
CA PRO A 59 -7.33 -8.65 -6.00
C PRO A 59 -6.91 -10.12 -5.90
N ARG A 60 -7.47 -10.85 -4.95
CA ARG A 60 -7.41 -12.31 -4.91
C ARG A 60 -8.58 -12.78 -5.76
N GLN A 61 -8.32 -13.69 -6.70
CA GLN A 61 -9.41 -14.47 -7.28
C GLN A 61 -9.96 -15.34 -6.15
N SER A 62 -10.98 -14.86 -5.45
CA SER A 62 -11.68 -15.70 -4.50
C SER A 62 -12.42 -16.76 -5.32
N LEU A 63 -12.33 -18.01 -4.89
CA LEU A 63 -13.18 -19.10 -5.33
C LEU A 63 -14.61 -18.95 -4.79
N ARG A 64 -15.01 -17.74 -4.36
CA ARG A 64 -16.30 -17.49 -3.72
C ARG A 64 -17.37 -17.30 -4.80
N VAL A 65 -18.56 -17.80 -4.48
CA VAL A 65 -19.75 -17.84 -5.37
C VAL A 65 -20.45 -16.47 -5.38
N ASP A 66 -20.04 -15.61 -4.47
CA ASP A 66 -20.57 -14.30 -4.16
C ASP A 66 -19.70 -13.25 -4.86
N VAL A 67 -20.19 -12.82 -6.03
CA VAL A 67 -19.49 -11.96 -7.01
C VAL A 67 -19.25 -10.53 -6.51
N ASP A 68 -19.94 -10.14 -5.44
CA ASP A 68 -20.01 -8.75 -4.98
C ASP A 68 -18.96 -8.38 -3.94
N LEU A 69 -18.24 -9.35 -3.36
CA LEU A 69 -17.23 -9.13 -2.32
C LEU A 69 -15.92 -9.88 -2.65
N GLY A 70 -15.02 -9.18 -3.35
CA GLY A 70 -13.70 -9.69 -3.66
C GLY A 70 -12.77 -9.69 -2.43
N ASP A 71 -11.95 -10.74 -2.28
CA ASP A 71 -10.88 -10.76 -1.29
C ASP A 71 -9.68 -9.97 -1.83
N PHE A 72 -9.00 -9.18 -1.00
CA PHE A 72 -7.81 -8.42 -1.38
C PHE A 72 -6.63 -8.72 -0.46
N GLU A 73 -5.42 -8.77 -1.02
CA GLU A 73 -4.17 -8.79 -0.28
C GLU A 73 -3.61 -7.36 -0.20
N LEU A 74 -3.30 -6.89 1.01
CA LEU A 74 -2.61 -5.62 1.21
C LEU A 74 -1.14 -5.78 0.83
N ILE A 75 -0.73 -5.15 -0.27
CA ILE A 75 0.68 -5.14 -0.71
C ILE A 75 1.47 -4.05 0.04
N GLY A 76 0.81 -2.95 0.40
CA GLY A 76 1.33 -1.92 1.31
C GLY A 76 1.11 -0.50 0.79
N GLN A 77 1.66 0.48 1.52
CA GLN A 77 1.59 1.89 1.15
C GLN A 77 2.38 2.19 -0.13
N CYS A 78 1.95 3.20 -0.87
CA CYS A 78 2.65 3.73 -2.04
C CYS A 78 2.62 5.26 -2.05
N TYR A 79 3.44 5.84 -2.92
CA TYR A 79 3.42 7.26 -3.23
C TYR A 79 3.01 7.43 -4.70
N ILE A 80 2.03 8.27 -4.98
CA ILE A 80 1.66 8.63 -6.35
C ILE A 80 1.84 10.13 -6.56
N HIS A 81 2.66 10.47 -7.54
CA HIS A 81 2.88 11.84 -7.94
C HIS A 81 1.60 12.41 -8.59
N GLY A 82 1.16 13.58 -8.12
CA GLY A 82 -0.04 14.26 -8.62
C GLY A 82 -1.36 13.82 -7.97
N LEU A 83 -1.36 12.74 -7.17
CA LEU A 83 -2.47 12.40 -6.27
C LEU A 83 -2.19 12.82 -4.82
N MET A 84 -0.92 13.01 -4.49
CA MET A 84 -0.49 13.49 -3.18
C MET A 84 0.01 14.93 -3.29
N GLU A 85 -0.61 15.85 -2.56
CA GLU A 85 -0.17 17.23 -2.40
C GLU A 85 0.46 17.35 -1.00
N GLU A 86 1.64 17.99 -0.91
CA GLU A 86 2.41 18.13 0.35
C GLU A 86 2.74 16.81 1.09
N GLY A 87 2.63 15.68 0.39
CA GLY A 87 2.89 14.36 0.96
C GLY A 87 1.66 13.69 1.60
N GLN A 88 0.46 14.21 1.38
CA GLN A 88 -0.80 13.62 1.84
C GLN A 88 -1.79 13.43 0.68
N PHE A 89 -2.64 12.42 0.77
CA PHE A 89 -3.75 12.23 -0.17
C PHE A 89 -5.00 12.99 0.30
N ASP A 90 -5.52 13.90 -0.53
CA ASP A 90 -6.77 14.60 -0.22
C ASP A 90 -7.99 13.76 -0.64
N ILE A 91 -8.49 12.97 0.31
CA ILE A 91 -9.68 12.13 0.11
C ILE A 91 -10.98 12.93 -0.09
N LYS A 92 -10.99 14.22 0.25
CA LYS A 92 -12.16 15.11 0.06
C LYS A 92 -12.13 15.80 -1.29
N SER A 93 -11.08 15.59 -2.09
CA SER A 93 -10.98 16.15 -3.43
C SER A 93 -12.09 15.61 -4.32
N SER A 94 -12.83 16.51 -4.98
CA SER A 94 -13.85 16.15 -5.97
C SER A 94 -13.27 15.51 -7.25
N LYS A 95 -11.94 15.41 -7.34
CA LYS A 95 -11.23 14.72 -8.44
C LYS A 95 -11.42 13.20 -8.41
N HIS A 96 -11.97 12.65 -7.32
CA HIS A 96 -12.08 11.20 -7.11
C HIS A 96 -13.49 10.83 -6.63
N GLU A 97 -14.04 9.74 -7.17
CA GLU A 97 -15.30 9.15 -6.72
C GLU A 97 -14.99 8.00 -5.76
N ALA A 98 -15.59 8.03 -4.57
CA ALA A 98 -15.43 6.98 -3.57
C ALA A 98 -16.18 5.71 -4.01
N GLN A 99 -15.51 4.56 -3.94
CA GLN A 99 -16.14 3.25 -4.06
C GLN A 99 -16.03 2.50 -2.73
N TRP A 100 -17.14 1.92 -2.29
CA TRP A 100 -17.22 1.16 -1.05
C TRP A 100 -17.08 -0.33 -1.36
N PHE A 101 -16.30 -1.03 -0.54
CA PHE A 101 -16.18 -2.47 -0.56
C PHE A 101 -16.11 -2.97 0.88
N GLU A 102 -16.67 -4.15 1.16
CA GLU A 102 -16.53 -4.76 2.48
C GLU A 102 -15.19 -5.49 2.55
N LEU A 103 -14.39 -5.15 3.56
CA LEU A 103 -13.09 -5.78 3.81
C LEU A 103 -13.28 -7.05 4.62
N GLY A 104 -13.16 -8.20 3.93
CA GLY A 104 -12.95 -9.51 4.55
C GLY A 104 -14.22 -10.31 4.87
N GLY A 105 -14.11 -11.63 4.68
CA GLY A 105 -14.80 -12.63 5.49
C GLY A 105 -13.91 -13.09 6.65
N GLU A 106 -14.43 -13.95 7.54
CA GLU A 106 -13.68 -14.48 8.69
C GLU A 106 -12.38 -15.18 8.26
N TYR A 107 -11.26 -14.78 8.85
CA TYR A 107 -9.96 -15.45 8.69
C TYR A 107 -9.39 -15.81 10.06
N GLU A 108 -9.08 -17.09 10.26
CA GLU A 108 -8.27 -17.54 11.39
C GLU A 108 -6.81 -17.14 11.13
N VAL A 109 -6.28 -16.24 11.96
CA VAL A 109 -4.84 -15.92 11.95
C VAL A 109 -4.14 -16.99 12.78
N GLU A 110 -3.61 -18.03 12.13
CA GLU A 110 -2.65 -18.90 12.81
C GLU A 110 -1.33 -18.13 13.03
N HIS A 111 -1.05 -17.81 14.29
CA HIS A 111 0.18 -17.14 14.68
C HIS A 111 1.38 -18.07 14.43
N PRO A 112 2.43 -17.66 13.69
CA PRO A 112 3.56 -18.54 13.35
C PRO A 112 4.41 -19.00 14.56
N PHE A 113 4.12 -18.47 15.76
CA PHE A 113 4.82 -18.80 17.00
C PHE A 113 3.92 -19.42 18.08
N GLN A 114 2.63 -19.64 17.80
CA GLN A 114 1.71 -20.38 18.66
C GLN A 114 0.67 -21.13 17.81
N PRO A 115 0.99 -22.33 17.30
CA PRO A 115 -0.02 -23.18 16.68
C PRO A 115 -1.06 -23.57 17.73
N GLY A 116 -2.32 -23.19 17.53
CA GLY A 116 -3.48 -23.71 18.30
C GLY A 116 -4.09 -22.82 19.38
N GLY A 117 -3.81 -21.51 19.42
CA GLY A 117 -4.48 -20.60 20.38
C GLY A 117 -5.63 -19.81 19.74
N ILE A 118 -6.88 -20.05 20.17
CA ILE A 118 -8.01 -19.16 19.85
C ILE A 118 -7.93 -17.95 20.79
N VAL A 119 -7.74 -16.75 20.24
CA VAL A 119 -7.83 -15.49 20.99
C VAL A 119 -9.11 -14.76 20.57
N PRO A 120 -10.09 -14.54 21.47
CA PRO A 120 -11.29 -13.79 21.13
C PRO A 120 -10.98 -12.31 20.93
N SER A 121 -11.62 -11.71 19.94
CA SER A 121 -11.53 -10.27 19.65
C SER A 121 -12.03 -9.43 20.84
N GLN A 122 -11.21 -8.46 21.28
CA GLN A 122 -11.68 -7.26 21.98
C GLN A 122 -11.52 -6.06 21.06
#